data_AF-A0AA97D8S4-F1
#
_entry.id   AF-A0AA97D8S4-F1
#
_cell.length_a   1.000
_cell.length_b   1.000
_cell.length_c   1.000
_cell.angle_alpha   90.00
_cell.angle_beta   90.00
_cell.angle_gamma   90.00
#
_symmetry.space_group_name_H-M   'P 1'
#
loop_
_entity.id
_entity.type
_entity.pdbx_description
1 polymer ?
#
loop_
_entity_poly.entity_id
_entity_poly.type
_entity_poly.pdbx_seq_one_letter_code
_entity_poly.pdbx_strand_id
1 'polypeptide(L)'
;MKAFNTAPKTILFLIAAVLLFTLAVELFRYVVYRKSMHFTCPKCRYAFKPTLKNFLLSGASNSASAGKTLTCPKCGTRVFMDPEKDQR
;
A
#
# COMPACT_ATOMS: atom_id res chain seq x y z
N MET A 1 -47.70 2.14 2.10
CA MET A 1 -46.60 1.72 1.20
C MET A 1 -45.57 2.84 1.12
N LYS A 2 -44.47 2.78 1.90
CA LYS A 2 -43.34 3.74 1.84
C LYS A 2 -42.06 2.92 1.72
N ALA A 3 -41.69 2.53 0.51
CA ALA A 3 -40.50 1.69 0.32
C ALA A 3 -39.71 1.99 -0.96
N PHE A 4 -39.96 3.10 -1.66
CA PHE A 4 -39.30 3.35 -2.96
C PHE A 4 -38.32 4.52 -2.99
N ASN A 5 -38.29 5.41 -1.97
CA ASN A 5 -37.39 6.56 -1.94
C ASN A 5 -36.13 6.40 -1.06
N THR A 6 -35.99 5.27 -0.35
CA THR A 6 -34.86 5.00 0.56
C THR A 6 -33.77 4.14 -0.07
N ALA A 7 -34.11 3.38 -1.12
CA ALA A 7 -33.24 2.43 -1.80
C ALA A 7 -31.95 3.05 -2.41
N PRO A 8 -31.98 4.21 -3.10
CA PRO A 8 -30.75 4.71 -3.73
C PRO A 8 -29.73 5.20 -2.70
N LYS A 9 -30.18 5.82 -1.60
CA LYS A 9 -29.30 6.35 -0.54
C LYS A 9 -28.67 5.23 0.29
N THR A 10 -29.43 4.17 0.57
CA THR A 10 -28.91 3.00 1.27
C THR A 10 -27.91 2.24 0.42
N ILE A 11 -28.18 2.04 -0.88
CA ILE A 11 -27.22 1.43 -1.81
C ILE A 11 -25.94 2.27 -1.89
N LEU A 12 -26.04 3.59 -2.02
CA LEU A 12 -24.88 4.48 -2.06
C LEU A 12 -24.05 4.41 -0.77
N PHE A 13 -24.72 4.35 0.38
CA PHE A 13 -24.08 4.19 1.68
C PHE A 13 -23.34 2.85 1.80
N LEU A 14 -23.95 1.75 1.34
CA LEU A 14 -23.31 0.44 1.34
C LEU A 14 -22.07 0.41 0.44
N ILE A 15 -22.15 0.99 -0.75
CA ILE A 15 -21.00 1.12 -1.66
C ILE A 15 -19.87 1.91 -0.99
N ALA A 16 -20.19 3.06 -0.39
CA ALA A 16 -19.22 3.87 0.33
C ALA A 16 -18.59 3.12 1.51
N ALA A 17 -19.39 2.38 2.28
CA ALA A 17 -18.91 1.59 3.41
C ALA A 17 -17.95 0.48 2.98
N VAL A 18 -18.26 -0.23 1.88
CA VAL A 18 -17.38 -1.28 1.32
C VAL A 18 -16.07 -0.67 0.80
N LEU A 19 -16.13 0.46 0.10
CA LEU A 19 -14.93 1.18 -0.36
C LEU A 19 -14.06 1.63 0.82
N LEU A 20 -14.64 2.23 1.86
CA LEU A 20 -13.90 2.64 3.05
C LEU A 20 -13.29 1.44 3.79
N PHE A 21 -14.03 0.34 3.89
CA PHE A 21 -13.54 -0.87 4.54
C PHE A 21 -12.35 -1.49 3.80
N THR A 22 -12.44 -1.63 2.48
CA THR A 22 -11.34 -2.16 1.65
C THR A 22 -10.08 -1.29 1.74
N LEU A 23 -10.24 0.04 1.69
CA LEU A 23 -9.13 0.97 1.89
C LEU A 23 -8.51 0.85 3.29
N ALA A 24 -9.34 0.70 4.34
CA ALA A 24 -8.86 0.55 5.71
C ALA A 24 -8.05 -0.75 5.90
N VAL A 25 -8.47 -1.86 5.31
CA VAL A 25 -7.73 -3.14 5.36
C VAL A 25 -6.37 -3.01 4.67
N GLU A 26 -6.32 -2.38 3.49
CA GLU A 26 -5.05 -2.18 2.77
C GLU A 26 -4.13 -1.22 3.53
N LEU A 27 -4.66 -0.18 4.15
CA LEU A 27 -3.88 0.72 5.00
C LEU A 27 -3.32 0.00 6.23
N PHE A 28 -4.13 -0.82 6.89
CA PHE A 28 -3.71 -1.62 8.04
C PHE A 28 -2.59 -2.60 7.67
N ARG A 29 -2.75 -3.32 6.55
CA ARG A 29 -1.71 -4.17 5.99
C ARG A 29 -0.45 -3.37 5.72
N TYR A 30 -0.54 -2.24 5.04
CA TYR A 30 0.61 -1.37 4.77
C TYR A 30 1.35 -1.00 6.07
N VAL A 31 0.65 -0.62 7.14
CA VAL A 31 1.27 -0.26 8.43
C VAL A 31 2.00 -1.45 9.05
N VAL A 32 1.37 -2.63 9.09
CA VAL A 32 1.96 -3.85 9.67
C VAL A 32 3.16 -4.33 8.86
N TYR A 33 3.05 -4.36 7.53
CA TYR A 33 4.14 -4.76 6.64
C TYR A 33 5.31 -3.77 6.69
N ARG A 34 5.04 -2.46 6.71
CA ARG A 34 6.09 -1.43 6.87
C ARG A 34 6.84 -1.58 8.19
N LYS A 35 6.20 -2.04 9.26
CA LYS A 35 6.90 -2.30 10.52
C LYS A 35 7.84 -3.50 10.45
N SER A 36 7.55 -4.47 9.59
CA SER A 36 8.21 -5.79 9.58
C SER A 36 9.10 -6.02 8.37
N MET A 37 9.15 -5.08 7.42
CA MET A 37 9.91 -5.20 6.18
C MET A 37 10.66 -3.91 5.85
N HIS A 38 11.83 -4.06 5.24
CA HIS A 38 12.60 -3.00 4.62
C HIS A 38 13.00 -3.39 3.20
N PHE A 39 13.43 -2.41 2.42
CA PHE A 39 13.97 -2.62 1.08
C PHE A 39 15.42 -2.18 1.07
N THR A 40 16.28 -2.98 0.46
CA THR A 40 17.70 -2.67 0.34
C THR A 40 18.02 -2.28 -1.10
N CYS A 41 18.54 -1.07 -1.29
CA CYS A 41 18.93 -0.62 -2.61
C CYS A 41 20.13 -1.43 -3.14
N PRO A 42 20.06 -2.07 -4.33
CA PRO A 42 21.15 -2.89 -4.84
C PRO A 42 22.38 -2.08 -5.27
N LYS A 43 22.22 -0.76 -5.52
CA LYS A 43 23.32 0.13 -5.94
C LYS A 43 24.14 0.65 -4.77
N CYS A 44 23.49 1.21 -3.76
CA CYS A 44 24.16 1.88 -2.63
C CYS A 44 24.03 1.13 -1.30
N ARG A 45 23.36 -0.04 -1.30
CA ARG A 45 23.06 -0.88 -0.13
C ARG A 45 22.39 -0.16 1.03
N TYR A 46 21.73 0.96 0.74
CA TYR A 46 20.94 1.66 1.74
C TYR A 46 19.62 0.92 1.98
N ALA A 47 19.43 0.47 3.21
CA ALA A 47 18.16 -0.08 3.68
C ALA A 47 17.20 1.06 4.03
N PHE A 48 15.99 1.02 3.50
CA PHE A 48 14.97 2.01 3.79
C PHE A 48 13.56 1.42 3.77
N LYS A 49 12.64 2.11 4.43
CA LYS A 49 11.21 1.78 4.42
C LYS A 49 10.50 2.74 3.47
N PRO A 50 9.85 2.25 2.40
CA PRO A 50 9.17 3.12 1.46
C PRO A 50 8.12 3.96 2.18
N THR A 51 7.99 5.22 1.75
CA THR A 51 6.91 6.11 2.15
C THR A 51 5.64 5.77 1.37
N LEU A 52 4.48 6.22 1.86
CA LEU A 52 3.19 5.99 1.20
C LEU A 52 3.19 6.47 -0.26
N LYS A 53 3.85 7.61 -0.53
CA LYS A 53 4.03 8.14 -1.89
C LYS A 53 4.80 7.16 -2.77
N ASN A 54 5.95 6.68 -2.31
CA ASN A 54 6.73 5.71 -3.07
C ASN A 54 5.97 4.39 -3.24
N PHE A 55 5.18 3.98 -2.26
CA PHE A 55 4.36 2.77 -2.34
C PHE A 55 3.26 2.89 -3.40
N LEU A 56 2.55 4.03 -3.46
CA LEU A 56 1.47 4.29 -4.41
C LEU A 56 1.96 4.55 -5.84
N LEU A 57 3.14 5.16 -6.02
CA LEU A 57 3.72 5.47 -7.34
C LEU A 57 4.55 4.31 -7.93
N SER A 58 4.68 3.19 -7.22
CA SER A 58 5.41 2.00 -7.68
C SER A 58 4.45 1.03 -8.35
N GLY A 59 3.98 1.41 -9.54
CA GLY A 59 2.88 0.76 -10.27
C GLY A 59 3.17 -0.64 -10.82
N ALA A 60 3.31 -1.66 -9.98
CA ALA A 60 3.30 -3.05 -10.45
C ALA A 60 2.60 -4.04 -9.51
N SER A 61 2.34 -3.67 -8.25
CA SER A 61 1.56 -4.50 -7.31
C SER A 61 1.16 -3.64 -6.11
N ASN A 62 -0.10 -3.70 -5.67
CA ASN A 62 -0.54 -3.01 -4.44
C ASN A 62 -0.19 -3.81 -3.17
N SER A 63 0.18 -5.08 -3.30
CA SER A 63 0.49 -5.93 -2.16
C SER A 63 1.82 -5.56 -1.52
N ALA A 64 1.82 -5.22 -0.23
CA ALA A 64 3.04 -4.82 0.48
C ALA A 64 4.14 -5.89 0.55
N SER A 65 3.78 -7.15 0.30
CA SER A 65 4.66 -8.32 0.29
C SER A 65 5.32 -8.63 -1.07
N ALA A 66 4.96 -7.91 -2.14
CA ALA A 66 5.53 -8.13 -3.47
C ALA A 66 6.67 -7.16 -3.75
N GLY A 67 7.67 -7.61 -4.53
CA GLY A 67 8.74 -6.76 -5.04
C GLY A 67 8.20 -5.59 -5.88
N LYS A 68 8.89 -4.45 -5.82
CA LYS A 68 8.44 -3.17 -6.41
C LYS A 68 9.59 -2.37 -7.00
N THR A 69 9.30 -1.63 -8.06
CA THR A 69 10.22 -0.62 -8.62
C THR A 69 10.19 0.65 -7.78
N LEU A 70 11.12 0.76 -6.84
CA LEU A 70 11.23 1.89 -5.91
C LEU A 70 12.36 2.84 -6.32
N THR A 71 12.19 4.12 -6.00
CA THR A 71 13.27 5.11 -6.05
C THR A 71 14.00 5.13 -4.71
N CYS A 72 15.30 4.86 -4.73
CA CYS A 72 16.14 4.92 -3.53
C CYS A 72 16.25 6.37 -3.03
N PRO A 73 15.92 6.66 -1.76
CA PRO A 73 16.00 8.02 -1.22
C PRO A 73 17.45 8.52 -1.06
N LYS A 74 18.45 7.62 -1.03
CA LYS A 74 19.86 7.99 -0.86
C LYS A 74 20.58 8.26 -2.18
N CYS A 75 20.39 7.39 -3.19
CA CYS A 75 21.13 7.49 -4.46
C CYS A 75 20.25 7.87 -5.66
N GLY A 76 18.94 8.06 -5.48
CA GLY A 76 18.01 8.46 -6.54
C GLY A 76 17.74 7.39 -7.60
N THR A 77 18.40 6.23 -7.55
CA THR A 77 18.19 5.17 -8.55
C THR A 77 16.81 4.56 -8.39
N ARG A 78 16.08 4.45 -9.51
CA ARG A 78 14.81 3.75 -9.60
C ARG A 78 15.04 2.34 -10.14
N VAL A 79 14.84 1.33 -9.30
CA VAL A 79 15.11 -0.08 -9.64
C VAL A 79 14.13 -0.99 -8.90
N PHE A 80 13.90 -2.18 -9.44
CA PHE A 80 13.14 -3.22 -8.76
C PHE A 80 13.89 -3.68 -7.49
N MET A 81 13.15 -3.79 -6.39
CA MET A 81 13.66 -4.22 -5.08
C MET A 81 12.65 -5.17 -4.46
N ASP A 82 13.14 -6.25 -3.87
CA ASP A 82 12.33 -7.17 -3.10
C ASP A 82 12.26 -6.73 -1.62
N PRO A 83 11.09 -6.92 -0.96
CA PRO A 83 10.97 -6.66 0.46
C PRO A 83 11.72 -7.73 1.26
N GLU A 84 12.55 -7.28 2.20
CA GLU A 84 13.28 -8.13 3.12
C GLU A 84 12.63 -8.01 4.51
N LYS A 85 12.41 -9.14 5.19
CA LYS A 85 11.87 -9.11 6.56
C LYS A 85 12.93 -8.54 7.49
N ASP A 86 12.54 -7.58 8.33
CA ASP A 86 13.36 -7.14 9.46
C ASP A 86 13.63 -8.37 10.35
N GLN A 87 14.89 -8.79 10.47
CA GLN A 87 15.25 -9.80 11.47
C GLN A 87 15.05 -9.16 12.85
N ARG A 88 14.19 -9.79 13.64
CA ARG A 88 13.78 -9.35 14.97
C ARG A 88 14.79 -9.79 16.02
#